data_AF-A0AAU2C343-F1
#
_entry.id   AF-A0AAU2C343-F1
#
_cell.length_a   1.000
_cell.length_b   1.000
_cell.length_c   1.000
_cell.angle_alpha   90.00
_cell.angle_beta   90.00
_cell.angle_gamma   90.00
#
_symmetry.space_group_name_H-M   'P 1'
#
loop_
_entity.id
_entity.type
_entity.pdbx_description
1 polymer ?
#
loop_
_entity_poly.entity_id
_entity_poly.type
_entity_poly.pdbx_seq_one_letter_code
_entity_poly.pdbx_strand_id
1 'polypeptide(L)'
;MDELAARAAALAVRGSGDVRLRRVGVSRAGSPLWLLSVGRGARQVLVVAGPHANEPVGGATVLRLAERVLADPRFTVGADATWNLLLCLDPDGLRRNEGWLTGPYSLGRYFRNFFRPGFLEQPEWLPDGAGAAALPETRALLRLQDELKPFLQCSLHGVDVGGAFVELTRDLPGLSRRVAHAAARLGIPRELGPYDTLYWPRLGPAVYRIPPPRPRDLAAAITEAAVESTWYHPHRHGTVTAVVEAPMWGVAAVEDGSPPADRDAVLRTVSSALRHDAQLLERILARVRPHLAGAPDAARLLAPVDDYLLVCPGLADAWDPATADSARPLPSLSTAHLTALRIAGRRIAVRTAGLLHQLVTGAGRDPVGALPELDALIDAWCADYQEECGARWIPVARQAEYQARVVFAAFELADRRAAELAGARSGESDWGTRPAVPMHRE
;
A
#
# COMPACT_ATOMS: atom_id res chain seq x y z
N MET A 1 16.08 7.84 6.35
CA MET A 1 15.54 7.24 7.61
C MET A 1 15.90 8.00 8.89
N ASP A 2 17.13 8.50 9.00
CA ASP A 2 17.63 9.08 10.26
C ASP A 2 16.90 10.38 10.66
N GLU A 3 16.51 11.19 9.68
CA GLU A 3 15.68 12.39 9.89
C GLU A 3 14.33 12.04 10.56
N LEU A 4 13.67 10.97 10.12
CA LEU A 4 12.38 10.55 10.65
C LEU A 4 12.49 10.15 12.13
N ALA A 5 13.52 9.39 12.47
CA ALA A 5 13.80 9.00 13.85
C ALA A 5 14.17 10.21 14.72
N ALA A 6 15.00 11.13 14.22
CA ALA A 6 15.38 12.34 14.93
C ALA A 6 14.17 13.25 15.22
N ARG A 7 13.28 13.44 14.25
CA ARG A 7 12.05 14.23 14.43
C ARG A 7 11.09 13.58 15.44
N ALA A 8 10.94 12.26 15.39
CA ALA A 8 10.12 11.54 16.37
C ALA A 8 10.72 11.64 17.79
N ALA A 9 12.03 11.52 17.93
CA ALA A 9 12.72 11.69 19.22
C ALA A 9 12.53 13.12 19.75
N ALA A 10 12.64 14.14 18.90
CA ALA A 10 12.38 15.52 19.28
C ALA A 10 10.92 15.77 19.70
N LEU A 11 9.95 15.07 19.12
CA LEU A 11 8.56 15.10 19.61
C LEU A 11 8.42 14.44 20.98
N ALA A 12 9.08 13.29 21.20
CA ALA A 12 9.06 12.61 22.49
C ALA A 12 9.71 13.40 23.63
N VAL A 13 10.81 14.12 23.36
CA VAL A 13 11.48 14.97 24.35
C VAL A 13 10.66 16.22 24.68
N ARG A 14 9.98 16.82 23.69
CA ARG A 14 9.20 18.05 23.88
C ARG A 14 7.79 17.81 24.40
N GLY A 15 7.22 16.63 24.17
CA GLY A 15 5.90 16.28 24.66
C GLY A 15 5.86 16.26 26.19
N SER A 16 4.69 16.50 26.77
CA SER A 16 4.38 15.99 28.12
C SER A 16 4.66 14.48 28.14
N GLY A 17 4.73 13.86 29.33
CA GLY A 17 4.97 12.40 29.49
C GLY A 17 3.98 11.46 28.76
N ASP A 18 3.09 11.99 27.94
CA ASP A 18 2.14 11.34 27.05
C ASP A 18 2.76 10.91 25.71
N VAL A 19 3.96 11.39 25.36
CA VAL A 19 4.67 10.97 24.15
C VAL A 19 5.81 10.01 24.51
N ARG A 20 5.84 8.85 23.86
CA ARG A 20 6.85 7.80 24.12
C ARG A 20 7.39 7.26 22.81
N LEU A 21 8.71 7.16 22.70
CA LEU A 21 9.38 6.52 21.56
C LEU A 21 10.01 5.22 22.04
N ARG A 22 9.66 4.07 21.43
CA ARG A 22 10.27 2.77 21.74
C ARG A 22 10.67 2.02 20.49
N ARG A 23 11.71 1.20 20.59
CA ARG A 23 12.08 0.24 19.55
C ARG A 23 11.21 -1.01 19.68
N VAL A 24 10.57 -1.43 18.59
CA VAL A 24 9.64 -2.58 18.56
C VAL A 24 10.19 -3.78 17.78
N GLY A 25 11.29 -3.57 17.07
CA GLY A 25 11.97 -4.61 16.31
C GLY A 25 13.23 -4.07 15.65
N VAL A 26 13.84 -4.93 14.85
CA VAL A 26 15.02 -4.64 14.04
C VAL A 26 14.79 -5.28 12.67
N SER A 27 15.10 -4.57 11.60
CA SER A 27 15.01 -5.06 10.23
C SER A 27 16.09 -6.11 9.92
N ARG A 28 16.00 -6.74 8.75
CA ARG A 28 16.98 -7.74 8.28
C ARG A 28 18.40 -7.20 8.20
N ALA A 29 18.58 -5.93 7.85
CA ALA A 29 19.88 -5.26 7.78
C ALA A 29 20.28 -4.56 9.08
N GLY A 30 19.53 -4.76 10.18
CA GLY A 30 19.91 -4.24 11.50
C GLY A 30 19.35 -2.86 11.84
N SER A 31 18.49 -2.27 10.99
CA SER A 31 17.87 -0.97 11.25
C SER A 31 16.78 -1.07 12.34
N PRO A 32 16.72 -0.16 13.32
CA PRO A 32 15.67 -0.19 14.34
C PRO A 32 14.29 0.17 13.77
N LEU A 33 13.27 -0.57 14.20
CA LEU A 33 11.85 -0.23 13.97
C LEU A 33 11.35 0.58 15.16
N TRP A 34 10.96 1.84 14.91
CA TRP A 34 10.57 2.79 15.95
C TRP A 34 9.05 3.00 16.00
N LEU A 35 8.49 2.94 17.19
CA LEU A 35 7.08 3.26 17.47
C LEU A 35 7.00 4.52 18.32
N LEU A 36 6.33 5.55 17.79
CA LEU A 36 5.99 6.76 18.51
C LEU A 36 4.55 6.65 19.03
N SER A 37 4.38 6.58 20.34
CA SER A 37 3.08 6.51 21.00
C SER A 37 2.68 7.89 21.56
N VAL A 38 1.44 8.30 21.35
CA VAL A 38 0.85 9.55 21.88
C VAL A 38 -0.44 9.23 22.64
N GLY A 39 -0.55 9.67 23.89
CA GLY A 39 -1.70 9.41 24.77
C GLY A 39 -1.48 8.24 25.72
N ARG A 40 -2.47 7.97 26.57
CA ARG A 40 -2.44 6.90 27.60
C ARG A 40 -3.77 6.15 27.75
N GLY A 41 -4.73 6.37 26.85
CA GLY A 41 -6.01 5.67 26.89
C GLY A 41 -5.90 4.18 26.57
N ALA A 42 -6.89 3.41 27.00
CA ALA A 42 -6.95 1.97 26.82
C ALA A 42 -7.15 1.57 25.35
N ARG A 43 -7.83 2.40 24.55
CA ARG A 43 -8.14 2.05 23.16
C ARG A 43 -6.98 2.36 22.23
N GLN A 44 -6.40 1.30 21.67
CA GLN A 44 -5.21 1.41 20.83
C GLN A 44 -5.58 1.70 19.37
N VAL A 45 -4.93 2.71 18.78
CA VAL A 45 -4.88 2.94 17.34
C VAL A 45 -3.47 2.61 16.87
N LEU A 46 -3.33 1.83 15.80
CA LEU A 46 -2.04 1.52 15.18
C LEU A 46 -1.97 2.14 13.79
N VAL A 47 -0.97 2.96 13.53
CA VAL A 47 -0.69 3.50 12.19
C VAL A 47 0.66 2.99 11.73
N VAL A 48 0.69 2.33 10.58
CA VAL A 48 1.88 1.70 10.00
C VAL A 48 2.35 2.53 8.81
N ALA A 49 3.54 3.11 8.88
CA ALA A 49 4.16 3.80 7.75
C ALA A 49 5.27 2.98 7.10
N GLY A 50 5.54 3.29 5.83
CA GLY A 50 6.58 2.64 5.03
C GLY A 50 6.48 1.12 4.96
N PRO A 51 5.29 0.52 4.70
CA PRO A 51 5.18 -0.90 4.43
C PRO A 51 5.87 -1.30 3.12
N HIS A 52 5.95 -0.38 2.15
CA HIS A 52 6.72 -0.55 0.92
C HIS A 52 7.83 0.50 0.81
N ALA A 53 9.00 0.03 0.37
CA ALA A 53 10.22 0.81 0.21
C ALA A 53 10.08 2.10 -0.62
N ASN A 54 9.29 2.04 -1.69
CA ASN A 54 9.16 3.11 -2.68
C ASN A 54 8.09 4.17 -2.31
N GLU A 55 7.46 4.06 -1.14
CA GLU A 55 6.28 4.84 -0.73
C GLU A 55 6.56 5.69 0.53
N PRO A 56 7.43 6.73 0.44
CA PRO A 56 7.98 7.40 1.61
C PRO A 56 7.00 8.32 2.35
N VAL A 57 5.85 8.65 1.74
CA VAL A 57 4.89 9.62 2.28
C VAL A 57 4.39 9.25 3.68
N GLY A 58 4.24 7.95 3.96
CA GLY A 58 3.75 7.47 5.26
C GLY A 58 4.57 8.00 6.43
N GLY A 59 5.90 8.11 6.27
CA GLY A 59 6.80 8.67 7.29
C GLY A 59 6.49 10.14 7.61
N ALA A 60 6.21 10.95 6.60
CA ALA A 60 5.78 12.34 6.81
C ALA A 60 4.38 12.42 7.44
N THR A 61 3.48 11.50 7.07
CA THR A 61 2.12 11.43 7.61
C THR A 61 2.09 11.10 9.08
N VAL A 62 2.87 10.11 9.56
CA VAL A 62 2.87 9.76 10.99
C VAL A 62 3.35 10.90 11.87
N LEU A 63 4.36 11.66 11.45
CA LEU A 63 4.79 12.84 12.19
C LEU A 63 3.70 13.91 12.23
N ARG A 64 2.99 14.13 11.12
CA ARG A 64 1.85 15.06 11.05
C ARG A 64 0.69 14.61 11.93
N LEU A 65 0.40 13.31 11.98
CA LEU A 65 -0.61 12.75 12.88
C LEU A 65 -0.23 13.01 14.35
N ALA A 66 1.02 12.75 14.73
CA ALA A 66 1.51 13.02 16.09
C ALA A 66 1.35 14.50 16.47
N GLU A 67 1.80 15.41 15.59
CA GLU A 67 1.67 16.86 15.78
C GLU A 67 0.20 17.29 15.95
N ARG A 68 -0.73 16.73 15.16
CA ARG A 68 -2.16 17.05 15.25
C ARG A 68 -2.83 16.49 16.49
N VAL A 69 -2.52 15.25 16.86
CA VAL A 69 -3.03 14.63 18.09
C VAL A 69 -2.59 15.47 19.29
N LEU A 70 -1.33 15.91 19.34
CA LEU A 70 -0.81 16.76 20.41
C LEU A 70 -1.43 18.16 20.44
N ALA A 71 -1.77 18.73 19.29
CA ALA A 71 -2.34 20.07 19.18
C ALA A 71 -3.85 20.14 19.48
N ASP A 72 -4.55 19.02 19.51
CA ASP A 72 -6.00 18.97 19.69
C ASP A 72 -6.37 18.30 21.03
N PRO A 73 -6.91 19.08 22.01
CA PRO A 73 -7.29 18.56 23.32
C PRO A 73 -8.26 17.38 23.26
N ARG A 74 -9.05 17.24 22.20
CA ARG A 74 -10.00 16.11 22.03
C ARG A 74 -9.31 14.76 21.93
N PHE A 75 -8.03 14.71 21.56
CA PHE A 75 -7.25 13.48 21.46
C PHE A 75 -6.26 13.28 22.61
N THR A 76 -6.17 14.23 23.55
CA THR A 76 -5.17 14.20 24.65
C THR A 76 -5.80 14.32 26.03
N VAL A 77 -6.68 15.30 26.26
CA VAL A 77 -7.26 15.58 27.59
C VAL A 77 -8.48 14.70 27.81
N GLY A 78 -8.37 13.72 28.70
CA GLY A 78 -9.45 12.78 29.02
C GLY A 78 -9.82 11.82 27.89
N ALA A 79 -9.02 11.80 26.81
CA ALA A 79 -9.23 10.92 25.67
C ALA A 79 -8.83 9.48 26.02
N ASP A 80 -9.77 8.54 25.89
CA ASP A 80 -9.50 7.10 26.05
C ASP A 80 -8.90 6.48 24.78
N ALA A 81 -7.88 7.13 24.20
CA ALA A 81 -7.15 6.60 23.05
C ALA A 81 -5.64 6.72 23.23
N THR A 82 -4.91 5.75 22.68
CA THR A 82 -3.46 5.83 22.48
C THR A 82 -3.14 5.60 21.00
N TRP A 83 -2.48 6.59 20.39
CA TRP A 83 -2.04 6.54 19.00
C TRP A 83 -0.64 5.94 18.94
N ASN A 84 -0.48 4.81 18.25
CA ASN A 84 0.79 4.11 18.11
C ASN A 84 1.25 4.19 16.64
N LEU A 85 2.30 4.94 16.39
CA LEU A 85 2.73 5.34 15.05
C LEU A 85 4.07 4.66 14.72
N LEU A 86 4.01 3.57 13.95
CA LEU A 86 5.21 2.87 13.48
C LEU A 86 5.81 3.67 12.34
N LEU A 87 7.03 4.18 12.54
CA LEU A 87 7.61 5.19 11.66
C LEU A 87 7.95 4.66 10.26
N CYS A 88 8.45 3.44 10.18
CA CYS A 88 8.78 2.77 8.93
C CYS A 88 8.86 1.26 9.18
N LEU A 89 8.12 0.46 8.42
CA LEU A 89 8.12 -0.99 8.52
C LEU A 89 9.25 -1.64 7.70
N ASP A 90 9.56 -1.10 6.51
CA ASP A 90 10.69 -1.51 5.65
C ASP A 90 11.79 -0.44 5.57
N PRO A 91 12.55 -0.19 6.66
CA PRO A 91 13.60 0.82 6.65
C PRO A 91 14.76 0.47 5.72
N ASP A 92 14.99 -0.82 5.45
CA ASP A 92 16.09 -1.28 4.60
C ASP A 92 15.81 -1.00 3.14
N GLY A 93 14.58 -1.29 2.67
CA GLY A 93 14.15 -0.92 1.35
C GLY A 93 14.05 0.59 1.16
N LEU A 94 13.58 1.34 2.17
CA LEU A 94 13.53 2.80 2.09
C LEU A 94 14.91 3.43 1.95
N ARG A 95 15.96 2.90 2.61
CA ARG A 95 17.34 3.40 2.44
C ARG A 95 17.84 3.28 1.00
N ARG A 96 17.43 2.23 0.27
CA ARG A 96 17.77 2.07 -1.16
C ARG A 96 17.10 3.10 -2.07
N ASN A 97 16.09 3.82 -1.57
CA ASN A 97 15.40 4.88 -2.31
C ASN A 97 15.95 6.29 -2.01
N GLU A 98 16.94 6.44 -1.12
CA GLU A 98 17.48 7.75 -0.70
C GLU A 98 17.96 8.63 -1.87
N GLY A 99 18.36 8.01 -3.00
CA GLY A 99 18.79 8.70 -4.21
C GLY A 99 17.76 9.65 -4.85
N TRP A 100 16.46 9.49 -4.56
CA TRP A 100 15.40 10.37 -5.10
C TRP A 100 14.58 11.14 -4.06
N LEU A 101 14.60 10.74 -2.78
CA LEU A 101 13.72 11.28 -1.72
C LEU A 101 13.83 12.80 -1.52
N THR A 102 15.00 13.38 -1.81
CA THR A 102 15.32 14.81 -1.58
C THR A 102 14.86 15.75 -2.70
N GLY A 103 14.27 15.24 -3.78
CA GLY A 103 13.93 16.05 -4.96
C GLY A 103 15.17 16.49 -5.77
N PRO A 104 15.00 16.97 -7.01
CA PRO A 104 13.73 17.26 -7.69
C PRO A 104 12.90 15.99 -7.94
N TYR A 105 11.58 16.13 -7.83
CA TYR A 105 10.62 15.04 -8.02
C TYR A 105 10.16 14.98 -9.48
N SER A 106 10.87 14.18 -10.29
CA SER A 106 10.52 13.87 -11.67
C SER A 106 10.38 12.35 -11.84
N LEU A 107 9.53 11.91 -12.77
CA LEU A 107 9.33 10.49 -13.06
C LEU A 107 10.66 9.82 -13.47
N GLY A 108 11.42 10.46 -14.35
CA GLY A 108 12.71 9.93 -14.82
C GLY A 108 13.73 9.74 -13.69
N ARG A 109 13.83 10.69 -12.74
CA ARG A 109 14.72 10.54 -11.59
C ARG A 109 14.21 9.48 -10.61
N TYR A 110 12.89 9.43 -10.39
CA TYR A 110 12.25 8.44 -9.53
C TYR A 110 12.54 7.03 -10.03
N PHE A 111 12.25 6.71 -11.30
CA PHE A 111 12.41 5.36 -11.82
C PHE A 111 13.87 4.93 -11.97
N ARG A 112 14.81 5.83 -12.31
CA ARG A 112 16.25 5.50 -12.34
C ARG A 112 16.84 5.16 -10.96
N ASN A 113 16.18 5.62 -9.89
CA ASN A 113 16.58 5.37 -8.50
C ASN A 113 15.53 4.52 -7.74
N PHE A 114 14.62 3.87 -8.47
CA PHE A 114 13.50 3.14 -7.88
C PHE A 114 13.96 1.81 -7.29
N PHE A 115 13.63 1.58 -6.03
CA PHE A 115 13.76 0.27 -5.42
C PHE A 115 12.46 -0.17 -4.76
N ARG A 116 12.02 -1.38 -5.09
CA ARG A 116 11.04 -2.14 -4.31
C ARG A 116 11.51 -3.58 -4.24
N PRO A 117 11.49 -4.21 -3.05
CA PRO A 117 11.94 -5.59 -2.91
C PRO A 117 10.99 -6.57 -3.62
N GLY A 118 11.48 -7.77 -3.91
CA GLY A 118 10.67 -8.86 -4.44
C GLY A 118 9.50 -9.23 -3.52
N PHE A 119 8.52 -9.98 -4.02
CA PHE A 119 7.25 -10.23 -3.33
C PHE A 119 7.44 -10.87 -1.94
N LEU A 120 8.35 -11.84 -1.82
CA LEU A 120 8.65 -12.52 -0.55
C LEU A 120 9.44 -11.65 0.45
N GLU A 121 9.91 -10.48 0.02
CA GLU A 121 10.69 -9.55 0.82
C GLU A 121 9.91 -8.29 1.23
N GLN A 122 8.59 -8.23 0.94
CA GLN A 122 7.69 -7.15 1.33
C GLN A 122 7.04 -7.44 2.70
N PRO A 123 7.23 -6.60 3.74
CA PRO A 123 6.83 -6.95 5.11
C PRO A 123 5.35 -7.16 5.39
N GLU A 124 4.45 -6.60 4.58
CA GLU A 124 2.99 -6.79 4.77
C GLU A 124 2.41 -7.97 3.99
N TRP A 125 3.22 -8.59 3.13
CA TRP A 125 2.84 -9.77 2.37
C TRP A 125 3.13 -11.00 3.22
N LEU A 126 2.12 -11.85 3.42
CA LEU A 126 2.16 -12.98 4.34
C LEU A 126 1.62 -14.25 3.68
N PRO A 127 2.13 -14.66 2.50
CA PRO A 127 1.52 -15.70 1.68
C PRO A 127 1.40 -17.06 2.37
N ASP A 128 2.36 -17.40 3.23
CA ASP A 128 2.39 -18.66 3.99
C ASP A 128 1.75 -18.52 5.40
N GLY A 129 1.13 -17.38 5.66
CA GLY A 129 0.45 -17.06 6.91
C GLY A 129 1.35 -16.67 8.08
N ALA A 130 0.71 -16.21 9.17
CA ALA A 130 1.39 -15.59 10.32
C ALA A 130 2.39 -16.51 11.02
N GLY A 131 2.14 -17.81 11.04
CA GLY A 131 3.02 -18.81 11.65
C GLY A 131 4.34 -19.03 10.89
N ALA A 132 4.35 -18.74 9.59
CA ALA A 132 5.50 -18.93 8.70
C ALA A 132 6.24 -17.62 8.37
N ALA A 133 5.91 -16.51 9.06
CA ALA A 133 6.49 -15.20 8.80
C ALA A 133 8.03 -15.18 8.84
N ALA A 134 8.67 -15.14 7.67
CA ALA A 134 10.11 -15.22 7.52
C ALA A 134 10.84 -13.91 7.84
N LEU A 135 10.21 -12.75 7.59
CA LEU A 135 10.85 -11.45 7.76
C LEU A 135 10.75 -10.96 9.23
N PRO A 136 11.86 -10.48 9.84
CA PRO A 136 11.83 -9.91 11.19
C PRO A 136 10.93 -8.66 11.30
N GLU A 137 10.79 -7.88 10.22
CA GLU A 137 9.88 -6.74 10.10
C GLU A 137 8.43 -7.18 10.20
N THR A 138 8.03 -8.19 9.42
CA THR A 138 6.71 -8.82 9.48
C THR A 138 6.44 -9.35 10.89
N ARG A 139 7.36 -10.12 11.47
CA ARG A 139 7.19 -10.63 12.84
C ARG A 139 7.06 -9.51 13.88
N ALA A 140 7.75 -8.39 13.71
CA ALA A 140 7.62 -7.24 14.60
C ALA A 140 6.22 -6.61 14.49
N LEU A 141 5.69 -6.45 13.28
CA LEU A 141 4.33 -5.97 13.08
C LEU A 141 3.28 -6.92 13.68
N LEU A 142 3.37 -8.22 13.40
CA LEU A 142 2.44 -9.22 13.94
C LEU A 142 2.43 -9.21 15.47
N ARG A 143 3.61 -9.17 16.11
CA ARG A 143 3.70 -9.03 17.58
C ARG A 143 3.08 -7.75 18.09
N LEU A 144 3.32 -6.63 17.40
CA LEU A 144 2.76 -5.34 17.79
C LEU A 144 1.23 -5.33 17.68
N GLN A 145 0.68 -5.94 16.64
CA GLN A 145 -0.76 -6.12 16.46
C GLN A 145 -1.37 -6.98 17.59
N ASP A 146 -0.68 -8.04 18.01
CA ASP A 146 -1.11 -8.90 19.12
C ASP A 146 -0.94 -8.28 20.51
N GLU A 147 0.10 -7.46 20.69
CA GLU A 147 0.35 -6.67 21.90
C GLU A 147 -0.71 -5.60 22.08
N LEU A 148 -0.96 -4.78 21.04
CA LEU A 148 -1.83 -3.62 21.12
C LEU A 148 -3.31 -3.97 20.97
N LYS A 149 -3.65 -5.02 20.22
CA LYS A 149 -5.03 -5.38 19.84
C LYS A 149 -5.84 -4.14 19.43
N PRO A 150 -5.36 -3.39 18.42
CA PRO A 150 -5.92 -2.08 18.11
C PRO A 150 -7.38 -2.19 17.69
N PHE A 151 -8.23 -1.25 18.07
CA PHE A 151 -9.58 -1.22 17.51
C PHE A 151 -9.57 -0.71 16.06
N LEU A 152 -8.55 0.08 15.70
CA LEU A 152 -8.28 0.57 14.36
C LEU A 152 -6.80 0.44 14.02
N GLN A 153 -6.52 -0.19 12.88
CA GLN A 153 -5.23 -0.11 12.20
C GLN A 153 -5.36 0.71 10.91
N CYS A 154 -4.41 1.61 10.65
CA CYS A 154 -4.26 2.26 9.36
C CYS A 154 -2.88 1.92 8.78
N SER A 155 -2.82 1.22 7.64
CA SER A 155 -1.56 1.07 6.89
C SER A 155 -1.48 2.19 5.85
N LEU A 156 -0.36 2.91 5.83
CA LEU A 156 -0.15 4.08 4.98
C LEU A 156 0.66 3.70 3.74
N HIS A 157 -0.02 3.67 2.61
CA HIS A 157 0.55 3.27 1.32
C HIS A 157 0.59 4.43 0.33
N GLY A 158 1.39 4.25 -0.72
CA GLY A 158 1.52 5.20 -1.80
C GLY A 158 1.35 4.54 -3.16
N VAL A 159 0.75 5.28 -4.08
CA VAL A 159 0.67 4.90 -5.48
C VAL A 159 1.66 5.75 -6.25
N ASP A 160 2.52 5.15 -7.10
CA ASP A 160 3.43 5.94 -7.93
C ASP A 160 2.63 6.89 -8.83
N VAL A 161 1.87 6.32 -9.78
CA VAL A 161 1.04 7.06 -10.73
C VAL A 161 -0.39 6.53 -10.62
N GLY A 162 -1.38 7.41 -10.47
CA GLY A 162 -2.78 7.02 -10.34
C GLY A 162 -3.62 7.98 -9.51
N GLY A 163 -4.49 7.44 -8.67
CA GLY A 163 -5.36 8.18 -7.76
C GLY A 163 -5.33 7.65 -6.33
N ALA A 164 -6.03 8.34 -5.45
CA ALA A 164 -6.22 7.97 -4.06
C ALA A 164 -7.40 7.01 -3.90
N PHE A 165 -7.24 5.99 -3.07
CA PHE A 165 -8.31 5.07 -2.68
C PHE A 165 -8.08 4.51 -1.27
N VAL A 166 -9.04 3.76 -0.76
CA VAL A 166 -8.97 3.13 0.56
C VAL A 166 -9.49 1.71 0.50
N GLU A 167 -8.84 0.81 1.22
CA GLU A 167 -9.28 -0.58 1.36
C GLU A 167 -9.59 -0.88 2.83
N LEU A 168 -10.65 -1.63 3.09
CA LEU A 168 -11.13 -1.91 4.44
C LEU A 168 -11.34 -3.40 4.69
N THR A 169 -10.90 -3.91 5.84
CA THR A 169 -11.26 -5.27 6.29
C THR A 169 -12.68 -5.35 6.84
N ARG A 170 -13.23 -4.22 7.32
CA ARG A 170 -14.62 -4.09 7.79
C ARG A 170 -15.19 -2.77 7.32
N ASP A 171 -16.48 -2.76 6.99
CA ASP A 171 -17.12 -1.54 6.52
C ASP A 171 -17.14 -0.43 7.59
N LEU A 172 -16.85 0.79 7.13
CA LEU A 172 -16.95 2.05 7.88
C LEU A 172 -17.90 2.98 7.10
N PRO A 173 -19.23 2.85 7.33
CA PRO A 173 -20.23 3.61 6.59
C PRO A 173 -19.95 5.11 6.59
N GLY A 174 -19.92 5.72 5.41
CA GLY A 174 -19.65 7.15 5.23
C GLY A 174 -18.18 7.52 5.04
N LEU A 175 -17.24 6.57 5.10
CA LEU A 175 -15.83 6.84 4.81
C LEU A 175 -15.62 7.33 3.38
N SER A 176 -16.32 6.76 2.39
CA SER A 176 -16.23 7.18 0.98
C SER A 176 -16.52 8.66 0.77
N ARG A 177 -17.50 9.22 1.50
CA ARG A 177 -17.79 10.67 1.49
C ARG A 177 -16.66 11.50 2.10
N ARG A 178 -16.02 11.00 3.17
CA ARG A 178 -14.89 11.67 3.83
C ARG A 178 -13.65 11.65 2.94
N VAL A 179 -13.39 10.54 2.25
CA VAL A 179 -12.35 10.40 1.23
C VAL A 179 -12.60 11.38 0.09
N ALA A 180 -13.81 11.42 -0.48
CA ALA A 180 -14.18 12.37 -1.53
C ALA A 180 -13.93 13.83 -1.12
N HIS A 181 -14.35 14.20 0.09
CA HIS A 181 -14.13 15.56 0.60
C HIS A 181 -12.64 15.87 0.79
N ALA A 182 -11.85 14.96 1.36
CA ALA A 182 -10.41 15.16 1.54
C ALA A 182 -9.67 15.30 0.20
N ALA A 183 -9.97 14.41 -0.75
CA ALA A 183 -9.39 14.40 -2.09
C ALA A 183 -9.70 15.70 -2.85
N ALA A 184 -10.96 16.12 -2.90
CA ALA A 184 -11.39 17.35 -3.56
C ALA A 184 -10.72 18.60 -2.96
N ARG A 185 -10.66 18.69 -1.62
CA ARG A 185 -10.02 19.80 -0.90
C ARG A 185 -8.52 19.95 -1.19
N LEU A 186 -7.85 18.87 -1.57
CA LEU A 186 -6.40 18.83 -1.79
C LEU A 186 -6.04 18.75 -3.29
N GLY A 187 -7.04 18.65 -4.17
CA GLY A 187 -6.84 18.47 -5.60
C GLY A 187 -6.14 17.15 -5.92
N ILE A 188 -6.50 16.08 -5.22
CA ILE A 188 -5.98 14.72 -5.42
C ILE A 188 -7.06 13.92 -6.16
N PRO A 189 -6.79 13.34 -7.34
CA PRO A 189 -7.72 12.45 -8.02
C PRO A 189 -7.97 11.19 -7.19
N ARG A 190 -9.18 10.65 -7.23
CA ARG A 190 -9.53 9.36 -6.64
C ARG A 190 -9.50 8.26 -7.69
N GLU A 191 -9.07 7.07 -7.32
CA GLU A 191 -9.06 5.93 -8.24
C GLU A 191 -10.35 5.13 -8.09
N LEU A 192 -11.22 5.16 -9.11
CA LEU A 192 -12.54 4.51 -9.08
C LEU A 192 -12.54 3.04 -9.55
N GLY A 193 -11.38 2.54 -9.98
CA GLY A 193 -11.18 1.16 -10.37
C GLY A 193 -9.71 0.76 -10.33
N PRO A 194 -9.05 0.82 -9.15
CA PRO A 194 -7.64 0.48 -9.06
C PRO A 194 -7.43 -0.98 -9.44
N TYR A 195 -6.29 -1.23 -10.08
CA TYR A 195 -5.88 -2.57 -10.50
C TYR A 195 -5.83 -3.54 -9.31
N ASP A 196 -5.28 -3.09 -8.18
CA ASP A 196 -5.09 -3.91 -6.97
C ASP A 196 -6.42 -4.45 -6.41
N THR A 197 -7.50 -3.68 -6.56
CA THR A 197 -8.83 -4.03 -6.07
C THR A 197 -9.79 -4.45 -7.19
N LEU A 198 -9.28 -4.80 -8.37
CA LEU A 198 -10.09 -5.00 -9.59
C LEU A 198 -11.27 -5.95 -9.35
N TYR A 199 -11.03 -7.04 -8.61
CA TYR A 199 -12.04 -8.07 -8.33
C TYR A 199 -12.74 -7.92 -6.97
N TRP A 200 -12.44 -6.85 -6.22
CA TRP A 200 -12.88 -6.73 -4.84
C TRP A 200 -14.24 -6.05 -4.72
N PRO A 201 -15.04 -6.36 -3.69
CA PRO A 201 -16.31 -5.69 -3.47
C PRO A 201 -16.11 -4.21 -3.19
N ARG A 202 -16.83 -3.35 -3.91
CA ARG A 202 -16.84 -1.90 -3.68
C ARG A 202 -17.78 -1.54 -2.52
N LEU A 203 -17.28 -0.78 -1.55
CA LEU A 203 -18.06 -0.21 -0.43
C LEU A 203 -18.56 1.21 -0.75
N GLY A 204 -17.83 1.92 -1.61
CA GLY A 204 -18.21 3.22 -2.15
C GLY A 204 -17.21 3.69 -3.20
N PRO A 205 -17.39 4.86 -3.81
CA PRO A 205 -16.41 5.41 -4.75
C PRO A 205 -15.02 5.50 -4.10
N ALA A 206 -14.02 4.85 -4.71
CA ALA A 206 -12.65 4.74 -4.22
C ALA A 206 -12.51 4.13 -2.79
N VAL A 207 -13.48 3.31 -2.37
CA VAL A 207 -13.42 2.55 -1.11
C VAL A 207 -13.82 1.10 -1.36
N TYR A 208 -12.93 0.17 -1.07
CA TYR A 208 -13.06 -1.25 -1.38
C TYR A 208 -12.97 -2.12 -0.13
N ARG A 209 -13.56 -3.31 -0.18
CA ARG A 209 -13.46 -4.30 0.89
C ARG A 209 -12.35 -5.29 0.58
N ILE A 210 -11.37 -5.38 1.47
CA ILE A 210 -10.37 -6.44 1.46
C ILE A 210 -11.10 -7.77 1.70
N PRO A 211 -11.06 -8.73 0.74
CA PRO A 211 -11.67 -10.03 0.96
C PRO A 211 -10.93 -10.79 2.07
N PRO A 212 -11.63 -11.63 2.86
CA PRO A 212 -10.96 -12.53 3.79
C PRO A 212 -9.96 -13.41 3.01
N PRO A 213 -8.76 -13.66 3.56
CA PRO A 213 -7.77 -14.45 2.87
C PRO A 213 -8.28 -15.85 2.55
N ARG A 214 -7.94 -16.34 1.37
CA ARG A 214 -8.15 -17.72 0.95
C ARG A 214 -6.80 -18.29 0.52
N PRO A 215 -6.43 -19.51 0.94
CA PRO A 215 -5.25 -20.18 0.41
C PRO A 215 -5.39 -20.27 -1.12
N ARG A 216 -4.46 -19.66 -1.86
CA ARG A 216 -4.36 -19.77 -3.32
C ARG A 216 -2.88 -19.94 -3.71
N ASP A 217 -2.66 -20.43 -4.93
CA ASP A 217 -1.35 -20.48 -5.55
C ASP A 217 -0.70 -19.07 -5.63
N LEU A 218 0.63 -19.02 -5.47
CA LEU A 218 1.44 -17.80 -5.38
C LEU A 218 1.28 -16.89 -6.61
N ALA A 219 1.08 -17.46 -7.81
CA ALA A 219 0.82 -16.66 -9.02
C ALA A 219 -0.53 -15.92 -8.97
N ALA A 220 -1.57 -16.59 -8.45
CA ALA A 220 -2.88 -15.96 -8.20
C ALA A 220 -2.81 -14.98 -7.02
N ALA A 221 -1.92 -15.26 -6.06
CA ALA A 221 -1.64 -14.43 -4.90
C ALA A 221 -1.03 -13.08 -5.24
N ILE A 222 0.00 -13.10 -6.08
CA ILE A 222 0.72 -11.93 -6.56
C ILE A 222 -0.20 -11.03 -7.40
N THR A 223 -1.07 -11.63 -8.22
CA THR A 223 -1.97 -10.92 -9.13
C THR A 223 -3.14 -10.22 -8.41
N GLU A 224 -3.57 -10.72 -7.24
CA GLU A 224 -4.75 -10.20 -6.53
C GLU A 224 -4.45 -9.27 -5.36
N ALA A 225 -3.18 -9.07 -4.99
CA ALA A 225 -2.74 -8.27 -3.83
C ALA A 225 -3.49 -8.57 -2.50
N ALA A 226 -4.20 -9.70 -2.41
CA ALA A 226 -5.02 -10.14 -1.28
C ALA A 226 -4.91 -11.65 -1.02
N VAL A 227 -3.71 -12.18 -1.18
CA VAL A 227 -3.34 -13.37 -0.40
C VAL A 227 -2.85 -12.90 0.95
N GLU A 228 -3.00 -13.79 1.94
CA GLU A 228 -2.78 -13.54 3.37
C GLU A 228 -1.82 -12.37 3.61
N SER A 229 -2.32 -11.31 4.23
CA SER A 229 -1.58 -10.09 4.52
C SER A 229 -1.66 -9.75 6.01
N THR A 230 -0.71 -8.97 6.48
CA THR A 230 -0.70 -8.45 7.86
C THR A 230 -1.93 -7.59 8.16
N TRP A 231 -2.64 -7.10 7.14
CA TRP A 231 -3.84 -6.29 7.29
C TRP A 231 -5.00 -7.05 7.94
N TYR A 232 -5.12 -8.35 7.66
CA TYR A 232 -6.20 -9.19 8.19
C TYR A 232 -5.84 -9.88 9.52
N HIS A 233 -4.55 -9.98 9.86
CA HIS A 233 -4.08 -10.58 11.12
C HIS A 233 -4.82 -10.06 12.37
N PRO A 234 -4.94 -8.73 12.59
CA PRO A 234 -5.59 -8.22 13.80
C PRO A 234 -7.13 -8.28 13.73
N HIS A 235 -7.73 -8.73 12.62
CA HIS A 235 -9.20 -8.81 12.45
C HIS A 235 -9.87 -9.65 13.55
N ARG A 236 -9.17 -10.68 14.06
CA ARG A 236 -9.60 -11.53 15.18
C ARG A 236 -9.78 -10.79 16.51
N HIS A 237 -9.11 -9.65 16.68
CA HIS A 237 -9.23 -8.80 17.87
C HIS A 237 -10.41 -7.81 17.75
N GLY A 238 -11.21 -7.90 16.69
CA GLY A 238 -12.27 -6.93 16.38
C GLY A 238 -11.77 -5.70 15.60
N THR A 239 -10.47 -5.63 15.30
CA THR A 239 -9.82 -4.55 14.56
C THR A 239 -10.48 -4.30 13.22
N VAL A 240 -10.67 -3.02 12.90
CA VAL A 240 -10.85 -2.54 11.52
C VAL A 240 -9.46 -2.16 10.99
N THR A 241 -9.07 -2.67 9.83
CA THR A 241 -7.86 -2.21 9.14
C THR A 241 -8.28 -1.39 7.93
N ALA A 242 -7.67 -0.21 7.79
CA ALA A 242 -7.78 0.66 6.62
C ALA A 242 -6.41 0.80 5.93
N VAL A 243 -6.31 0.40 4.66
CA VAL A 243 -5.16 0.67 3.80
C VAL A 243 -5.45 2.00 3.09
N VAL A 244 -4.59 3.00 3.29
CA VAL A 244 -4.82 4.37 2.81
C VAL A 244 -3.81 4.74 1.73
N GLU A 245 -4.28 4.75 0.49
CA GLU A 245 -3.46 4.96 -0.70
C GLU A 245 -3.42 6.44 -1.10
N ALA A 246 -2.21 6.98 -1.25
CA ALA A 246 -1.99 8.36 -1.68
C ALA A 246 -1.09 8.41 -2.93
N PRO A 247 -1.52 9.05 -4.04
CA PRO A 247 -0.73 9.08 -5.26
C PRO A 247 0.41 10.10 -5.18
N MET A 248 1.58 9.71 -5.69
CA MET A 248 2.73 10.58 -5.91
C MET A 248 2.52 11.46 -7.15
N TRP A 249 2.14 10.83 -8.27
CA TRP A 249 1.69 11.48 -9.48
C TRP A 249 0.20 11.21 -9.71
N GLY A 250 -0.61 12.26 -9.61
CA GLY A 250 -2.05 12.19 -9.81
C GLY A 250 -2.43 12.15 -11.29
N VAL A 251 -3.35 11.26 -11.66
CA VAL A 251 -3.97 11.18 -12.99
C VAL A 251 -5.46 11.46 -12.85
N ALA A 252 -6.00 12.45 -13.57
CA ALA A 252 -7.41 12.82 -13.44
C ALA A 252 -8.37 11.76 -14.03
N ALA A 253 -7.96 11.09 -15.11
CA ALA A 253 -8.79 10.11 -15.82
C ALA A 253 -9.16 8.87 -14.96
N VAL A 254 -8.44 8.59 -13.87
CA VAL A 254 -8.82 7.53 -12.93
C VAL A 254 -10.08 7.84 -12.11
N GLU A 255 -10.60 9.07 -12.18
CA GLU A 255 -11.91 9.46 -11.63
C GLU A 255 -13.07 9.29 -12.63
N ASP A 256 -12.80 8.90 -13.88
CA ASP A 256 -13.83 8.79 -14.90
C ASP A 256 -14.65 7.49 -14.77
N GLY A 257 -15.79 7.60 -14.09
CA GLY A 257 -16.74 6.51 -13.91
C GLY A 257 -17.60 6.19 -15.14
N SER A 258 -17.42 6.87 -16.29
CA SER A 258 -18.23 6.66 -17.48
C SER A 258 -18.01 5.28 -18.13
N PRO A 259 -19.00 4.77 -18.89
CA PRO A 259 -18.80 3.60 -19.74
C PRO A 259 -17.73 3.89 -20.80
N PRO A 260 -16.80 2.95 -21.07
CA PRO A 260 -15.76 3.16 -22.07
C PRO A 260 -16.33 3.13 -23.50
N ALA A 261 -15.76 3.93 -24.39
CA ALA A 261 -16.16 3.99 -25.80
C ALA A 261 -15.88 2.66 -26.54
N ASP A 262 -14.69 2.10 -26.36
CA ASP A 262 -14.32 0.78 -26.88
C ASP A 262 -13.44 0.06 -25.85
N ARG A 263 -14.07 -0.75 -25.00
CA ARG A 263 -13.39 -1.52 -23.96
C ARG A 263 -12.33 -2.46 -24.54
N ASP A 264 -12.68 -3.19 -25.59
CA ASP A 264 -11.86 -4.29 -26.09
C ASP A 264 -10.64 -3.79 -26.85
N ALA A 265 -10.76 -2.66 -27.56
CA ALA A 265 -9.60 -2.03 -28.19
C ALA A 265 -8.57 -1.55 -27.15
N VAL A 266 -9.02 -0.96 -26.04
CA VAL A 266 -8.11 -0.53 -24.97
C VAL A 266 -7.44 -1.72 -24.31
N LEU A 267 -8.21 -2.76 -23.97
CA LEU A 267 -7.66 -3.99 -23.38
C LEU A 267 -6.61 -4.65 -24.28
N ARG A 268 -6.91 -4.83 -25.57
CA ARG A 268 -5.92 -5.33 -26.54
C ARG A 268 -4.65 -4.48 -26.57
N THR A 269 -4.80 -3.16 -26.57
CA THR A 269 -3.65 -2.23 -26.58
C THR A 269 -2.79 -2.40 -25.33
N VAL A 270 -3.40 -2.44 -24.14
CA VAL A 270 -2.68 -2.59 -22.87
C VAL A 270 -1.99 -3.95 -22.80
N SER A 271 -2.68 -5.04 -23.16
CA SER A 271 -2.11 -6.39 -23.17
C SER A 271 -0.96 -6.52 -24.16
N SER A 272 -1.11 -6.04 -25.40
CA SER A 272 -0.05 -6.08 -26.41
C SER A 272 1.17 -5.27 -25.98
N ALA A 273 0.98 -4.07 -25.41
CA ALA A 273 2.08 -3.27 -24.87
C ALA A 273 2.81 -4.01 -23.74
N LEU A 274 2.07 -4.58 -22.78
CA LEU A 274 2.67 -5.32 -21.66
C LEU A 274 3.50 -6.52 -22.14
N ARG A 275 3.00 -7.30 -23.11
CA ARG A 275 3.78 -8.42 -23.69
C ARG A 275 5.04 -7.93 -24.40
N HIS A 276 4.91 -6.87 -25.20
CA HIS A 276 6.04 -6.31 -25.94
C HIS A 276 7.14 -5.80 -24.99
N ASP A 277 6.75 -5.02 -23.99
CA ASP A 277 7.68 -4.40 -23.03
C ASP A 277 8.35 -5.48 -22.16
N ALA A 278 7.61 -6.50 -21.73
CA ALA A 278 8.17 -7.63 -20.97
C ALA A 278 9.24 -8.38 -21.80
N GLN A 279 8.94 -8.72 -23.06
CA GLN A 279 9.90 -9.38 -23.95
C GLN A 279 11.14 -8.53 -24.22
N LEU A 280 11.00 -7.20 -24.30
CA LEU A 280 12.12 -6.29 -24.45
C LEU A 280 13.03 -6.32 -23.22
N LEU A 281 12.43 -6.23 -22.03
CA LEU A 281 13.15 -6.27 -20.76
C LEU A 281 13.80 -7.63 -20.49
N GLU A 282 13.18 -8.74 -20.89
CA GLU A 282 13.79 -10.08 -20.85
C GLU A 282 15.06 -10.16 -21.69
N ARG A 283 15.06 -9.57 -22.90
CA ARG A 283 16.26 -9.52 -23.76
C ARG A 283 17.37 -8.68 -23.15
N ILE A 284 17.03 -7.55 -22.51
CA ILE A 284 18.01 -6.72 -21.79
C ILE A 284 18.57 -7.50 -20.59
N LEU A 285 17.71 -8.11 -19.78
CA LEU A 285 18.12 -8.91 -18.62
C LEU A 285 19.03 -10.07 -19.04
N ALA A 286 18.72 -10.78 -20.12
CA ALA A 286 19.55 -11.89 -20.61
C ALA A 286 20.97 -11.45 -20.99
N ARG A 287 21.14 -10.23 -21.53
CA ARG A 287 22.46 -9.65 -21.82
C ARG A 287 23.16 -9.17 -20.55
N VAL A 288 22.43 -8.55 -19.62
CA VAL A 288 23.01 -7.96 -18.40
C VAL A 288 23.42 -9.04 -17.39
N ARG A 289 22.57 -10.06 -17.17
CA ARG A 289 22.70 -11.06 -16.09
C ARG A 289 24.06 -11.75 -16.02
N PRO A 290 24.70 -12.18 -17.13
CA PRO A 290 26.04 -12.79 -17.08
C PRO A 290 27.14 -11.88 -16.51
N HIS A 291 26.95 -10.56 -16.57
CA HIS A 291 27.95 -9.58 -16.12
C HIS A 291 27.75 -9.10 -14.68
N LEU A 292 26.68 -9.55 -14.01
CA LEU A 292 26.35 -9.19 -12.63
C LEU A 292 27.03 -10.07 -11.57
N ALA A 293 27.76 -11.12 -11.98
CA ALA A 293 28.49 -11.98 -11.05
C ALA A 293 29.48 -11.15 -10.20
N GLY A 294 29.29 -11.17 -8.88
CA GLY A 294 30.12 -10.42 -7.93
C GLY A 294 29.72 -8.97 -7.69
N ALA A 295 28.67 -8.45 -8.35
CA ALA A 295 28.13 -7.13 -8.03
C ALA A 295 27.44 -7.17 -6.64
N PRO A 296 27.73 -6.20 -5.75
CA PRO A 296 27.06 -6.11 -4.45
C PRO A 296 25.54 -6.06 -4.62
N ASP A 297 24.81 -6.78 -3.75
CA ASP A 297 23.34 -6.82 -3.73
C ASP A 297 22.63 -7.26 -5.01
N ALA A 298 23.35 -7.80 -6.01
CA ALA A 298 22.77 -8.19 -7.29
C ALA A 298 21.55 -9.12 -7.13
N ALA A 299 21.62 -10.09 -6.21
CA ALA A 299 20.51 -10.99 -5.94
C ALA A 299 19.24 -10.27 -5.46
N ARG A 300 19.37 -9.24 -4.62
CA ARG A 300 18.23 -8.49 -4.07
C ARG A 300 17.57 -7.58 -5.09
N LEU A 301 18.34 -7.08 -6.05
CA LEU A 301 17.81 -6.26 -7.15
C LEU A 301 17.29 -7.13 -8.32
N LEU A 302 17.86 -8.32 -8.52
CA LEU A 302 17.38 -9.28 -9.52
C LEU A 302 16.06 -9.94 -9.11
N ALA A 303 15.85 -10.23 -7.82
CA ALA A 303 14.61 -10.83 -7.34
C ALA A 303 13.34 -10.09 -7.79
N PRO A 304 13.17 -8.77 -7.57
CA PRO A 304 12.00 -8.04 -8.06
C PRO A 304 11.93 -7.94 -9.59
N VAL A 305 13.06 -7.97 -10.30
CA VAL A 305 13.07 -8.03 -11.78
C VAL A 305 12.49 -9.35 -12.27
N ASP A 306 12.94 -10.46 -11.68
CA ASP A 306 12.45 -11.80 -12.01
C ASP A 306 10.96 -11.95 -11.66
N ASP A 307 10.54 -11.46 -10.50
CA ASP A 307 9.16 -11.43 -10.05
C ASP A 307 8.24 -10.67 -11.03
N TYR A 308 8.66 -9.49 -11.51
CA TYR A 308 7.88 -8.72 -12.47
C TYR A 308 7.78 -9.39 -13.84
N LEU A 309 8.90 -9.90 -14.36
CA LEU A 309 8.89 -10.56 -15.67
C LEU A 309 8.11 -11.88 -15.64
N LEU A 310 8.13 -12.59 -14.51
CA LEU A 310 7.36 -13.83 -14.32
C LEU A 310 5.84 -13.60 -14.47
N VAL A 311 5.31 -12.47 -13.97
CA VAL A 311 3.85 -12.24 -13.95
C VAL A 311 3.31 -11.55 -15.21
N CYS A 312 4.15 -10.79 -15.94
CA CYS A 312 3.73 -10.02 -17.10
C CYS A 312 2.92 -10.82 -18.15
N PRO A 313 3.35 -12.02 -18.59
CA PRO A 313 2.61 -12.78 -19.60
C PRO A 313 1.20 -13.15 -19.13
N GLY A 314 1.07 -13.68 -17.90
CA GLY A 314 -0.21 -14.07 -17.32
C GLY A 314 -1.17 -12.89 -17.14
N LEU A 315 -0.65 -11.71 -16.77
CA LEU A 315 -1.44 -10.49 -16.69
C LEU A 315 -1.94 -10.03 -18.06
N ALA A 316 -1.06 -10.01 -19.06
CA ALA A 316 -1.45 -9.60 -20.40
C ALA A 316 -2.52 -10.53 -20.98
N ASP A 317 -2.39 -11.84 -20.77
CA ASP A 317 -3.36 -12.84 -21.21
C ASP A 317 -4.70 -12.70 -20.49
N ALA A 318 -4.68 -12.39 -19.19
CA ALA A 318 -5.89 -12.15 -18.40
C ALA A 318 -6.65 -10.88 -18.82
N TRP A 319 -5.96 -9.89 -19.39
CA TRP A 319 -6.58 -8.65 -19.86
C TRP A 319 -7.00 -8.70 -21.33
N ASP A 320 -6.39 -9.56 -22.14
CA ASP A 320 -6.63 -9.61 -23.58
C ASP A 320 -7.97 -10.32 -23.89
N PRO A 321 -8.94 -9.65 -24.54
CA PRO A 321 -10.22 -10.26 -24.87
C PRO A 321 -10.12 -11.55 -25.71
N ALA A 322 -9.02 -11.76 -26.44
CA ALA A 322 -8.82 -12.96 -27.26
C ALA A 322 -8.34 -14.19 -26.47
N THR A 323 -7.73 -13.98 -25.30
CA THR A 323 -7.14 -15.04 -24.46
C THR A 323 -7.69 -15.08 -23.04
N ALA A 324 -8.55 -14.12 -22.68
CA ALA A 324 -9.08 -13.96 -21.34
C ALA A 324 -9.73 -15.26 -20.82
N ASP A 325 -9.36 -15.64 -19.60
CA ASP A 325 -9.86 -16.85 -18.96
C ASP A 325 -11.37 -16.76 -18.71
N SER A 326 -12.14 -17.61 -19.39
CA SER A 326 -13.58 -17.72 -19.20
C SER A 326 -13.98 -18.14 -17.78
N ALA A 327 -13.11 -18.84 -17.04
CA ALA A 327 -13.35 -19.23 -15.66
C ALA A 327 -13.23 -18.04 -14.69
N ARG A 328 -12.58 -16.96 -15.12
CA ARG A 328 -12.39 -15.75 -14.33
C ARG A 328 -12.51 -14.49 -15.19
N PRO A 329 -13.73 -14.12 -15.60
CA PRO A 329 -13.93 -12.96 -16.45
C PRO A 329 -13.58 -11.66 -15.71
N LEU A 330 -13.10 -10.68 -16.47
CA LEU A 330 -12.97 -9.30 -15.99
C LEU A 330 -14.34 -8.76 -15.52
N PRO A 331 -14.38 -7.96 -14.44
CA PRO A 331 -15.60 -7.30 -14.01
C PRO A 331 -16.07 -6.27 -15.06
N SER A 332 -17.24 -5.68 -14.84
CA SER A 332 -17.65 -4.52 -15.65
C SER A 332 -16.65 -3.36 -15.47
N LEU A 333 -16.03 -2.94 -16.57
CA LEU A 333 -14.99 -1.92 -16.58
C LEU A 333 -15.55 -0.56 -17.00
N SER A 334 -15.25 0.48 -16.23
CA SER A 334 -15.43 1.89 -16.63
C SER A 334 -14.16 2.43 -17.29
N THR A 335 -14.21 3.66 -17.80
CA THR A 335 -13.02 4.38 -18.29
C THR A 335 -11.90 4.41 -17.24
N ALA A 336 -12.22 4.71 -15.98
CA ALA A 336 -11.26 4.69 -14.87
C ALA A 336 -10.53 3.34 -14.70
N HIS A 337 -11.24 2.21 -14.87
CA HIS A 337 -10.61 0.89 -14.78
C HIS A 337 -9.61 0.68 -15.90
N LEU A 338 -9.98 1.05 -17.14
CA LEU A 338 -9.09 0.92 -18.29
C LEU A 338 -7.87 1.83 -18.18
N THR A 339 -8.05 3.05 -17.66
CA THR A 339 -6.93 3.95 -17.33
C THR A 339 -6.01 3.33 -16.28
N ALA A 340 -6.56 2.77 -15.20
CA ALA A 340 -5.77 2.11 -14.15
C ALA A 340 -4.98 0.91 -14.68
N LEU A 341 -5.57 0.09 -15.56
CA LEU A 341 -4.88 -1.03 -16.21
C LEU A 341 -3.72 -0.56 -17.11
N ARG A 342 -3.93 0.49 -17.92
CA ARG A 342 -2.84 1.11 -18.71
C ARG A 342 -1.69 1.56 -17.81
N ILE A 343 -2.02 2.26 -16.73
CA ILE A 343 -1.04 2.74 -15.75
C ILE A 343 -0.30 1.59 -15.10
N ALA A 344 -1.00 0.53 -14.68
CA ALA A 344 -0.43 -0.65 -14.04
C ALA A 344 0.52 -1.43 -14.96
N GLY A 345 0.11 -1.69 -16.22
CA GLY A 345 0.98 -2.36 -17.20
C GLY A 345 2.27 -1.58 -17.44
N ARG A 346 2.16 -0.26 -17.68
CA ARG A 346 3.32 0.64 -17.82
C ARG A 346 4.19 0.65 -16.55
N ARG A 347 3.59 0.56 -15.37
CA ARG A 347 4.26 0.63 -14.06
C ARG A 347 5.21 -0.55 -13.88
N ILE A 348 4.76 -1.75 -14.25
CA ILE A 348 5.59 -2.96 -14.17
C ILE A 348 6.82 -2.80 -15.07
N ALA A 349 6.62 -2.38 -16.33
CA ALA A 349 7.72 -2.20 -17.28
C ALA A 349 8.77 -1.17 -16.80
N VAL A 350 8.33 0.02 -16.41
CA VAL A 350 9.28 1.10 -16.01
C VAL A 350 9.97 0.83 -14.68
N ARG A 351 9.30 0.15 -13.72
CA ARG A 351 9.94 -0.30 -12.48
C ARG A 351 11.02 -1.33 -12.77
N THR A 352 10.76 -2.28 -13.66
CA THR A 352 11.74 -3.29 -14.09
C THR A 352 12.94 -2.65 -14.79
N ALA A 353 12.72 -1.69 -15.70
CA ALA A 353 13.82 -0.93 -16.32
C ALA A 353 14.63 -0.14 -15.28
N GLY A 354 13.96 0.49 -14.32
CA GLY A 354 14.62 1.21 -13.22
C GLY A 354 15.51 0.31 -12.36
N LEU A 355 15.05 -0.89 -12.02
CA LEU A 355 15.82 -1.89 -11.28
C LEU A 355 17.02 -2.40 -12.10
N LEU A 356 16.83 -2.69 -13.39
CA LEU A 356 17.93 -3.06 -14.30
C LEU A 356 18.95 -1.92 -14.44
N HIS A 357 18.49 -0.68 -14.53
CA HIS A 357 19.35 0.50 -14.59
C HIS A 357 20.21 0.60 -13.32
N GLN A 358 19.62 0.42 -12.14
CA GLN A 358 20.36 0.39 -10.87
C GLN A 358 21.36 -0.78 -10.79
N LEU A 359 20.98 -1.97 -11.28
CA LEU A 359 21.87 -3.12 -11.35
C LEU A 359 23.13 -2.84 -12.16
N VAL A 360 22.96 -2.32 -13.39
CA VAL A 360 24.09 -2.04 -14.29
C VAL A 360 24.93 -0.88 -13.74
N THR A 361 24.29 0.17 -13.22
CA THR A 361 24.98 1.30 -12.58
C THR A 361 25.81 0.83 -11.38
N GLY A 362 25.23 0.02 -10.50
CA GLY A 362 25.88 -0.51 -9.30
C GLY A 362 27.02 -1.49 -9.61
N ALA A 363 26.97 -2.19 -10.74
CA ALA A 363 28.08 -3.02 -11.21
C ALA A 363 29.31 -2.20 -11.65
N GLY A 364 29.16 -0.89 -11.89
CA GLY A 364 30.25 0.03 -12.23
C GLY A 364 30.81 -0.13 -13.66
N ARG A 365 30.22 -1.02 -14.46
CA ARG A 365 30.60 -1.28 -15.86
C ARG A 365 29.38 -1.69 -16.67
N ASP A 366 29.33 -1.24 -17.92
CA ASP A 366 28.26 -1.58 -18.87
C ASP A 366 28.85 -2.19 -20.17
N PRO A 367 29.29 -3.46 -20.13
CA PRO A 367 29.93 -4.10 -21.28
C PRO A 367 28.98 -4.35 -22.45
N VAL A 368 27.67 -4.30 -22.23
CA VAL A 368 26.63 -4.61 -23.23
C VAL A 368 25.87 -3.37 -23.71
N GLY A 369 26.24 -2.18 -23.25
CA GLY A 369 25.60 -0.92 -23.60
C GLY A 369 24.12 -0.86 -23.20
N ALA A 370 23.75 -1.45 -22.06
CA ALA A 370 22.38 -1.48 -21.59
C ALA A 370 21.89 -0.15 -21.03
N LEU A 371 22.76 0.69 -20.45
CA LEU A 371 22.34 1.95 -19.81
C LEU A 371 21.68 2.93 -20.79
N PRO A 372 22.27 3.26 -21.96
CA PRO A 372 21.63 4.16 -22.92
C PRO A 372 20.27 3.65 -23.42
N GLU A 373 20.14 2.33 -23.58
CA GLU A 373 18.88 1.70 -24.00
C GLU A 373 17.82 1.79 -22.89
N LEU A 374 18.20 1.49 -21.65
CA LEU A 374 17.32 1.62 -20.48
C LEU A 374 16.91 3.08 -20.24
N ASP A 375 17.82 4.03 -20.43
CA ASP A 375 17.53 5.46 -20.34
C ASP A 375 16.48 5.89 -21.35
N ALA A 376 16.65 5.49 -22.62
CA ALA A 376 15.68 5.80 -23.68
C ALA A 376 14.30 5.20 -23.39
N LEU A 377 14.24 3.96 -22.87
CA LEU A 377 12.98 3.33 -22.48
C LEU A 377 12.32 4.03 -21.30
N ILE A 378 13.07 4.33 -20.25
CA ILE A 378 12.56 5.05 -19.08
C ILE A 378 12.03 6.42 -19.51
N ASP A 379 12.75 7.16 -20.35
CA ASP A 379 12.31 8.48 -20.80
C ASP A 379 11.04 8.40 -21.64
N ALA A 380 10.96 7.47 -22.60
CA ALA A 380 9.75 7.26 -23.41
C ALA A 380 8.53 6.87 -22.57
N TRP A 381 8.71 5.97 -21.60
CA TRP A 381 7.64 5.51 -20.71
C TRP A 381 7.24 6.56 -19.67
N CYS A 382 8.17 7.40 -19.23
CA CYS A 382 7.84 8.56 -18.40
C CYS A 382 7.06 9.61 -19.20
N ALA A 383 7.42 9.85 -20.46
CA ALA A 383 6.69 10.75 -21.34
C ALA A 383 5.25 10.26 -21.58
N ASP A 384 5.04 8.95 -21.79
CA ASP A 384 3.70 8.33 -21.87
C ASP A 384 2.85 8.65 -20.62
N TYR A 385 3.41 8.56 -19.41
CA TYR A 385 2.66 8.99 -18.21
C TYR A 385 2.28 10.47 -18.22
N GLN A 386 3.17 11.35 -18.70
CA GLN A 386 2.92 12.79 -18.67
C GLN A 386 1.97 13.25 -19.77
N GLU A 387 2.19 12.78 -20.99
CA GLU A 387 1.49 13.24 -22.20
C GLU A 387 0.15 12.54 -22.35
N GLU A 388 0.10 11.22 -22.12
CA GLU A 388 -1.10 10.42 -22.39
C GLU A 388 -1.99 10.26 -21.16
N CYS A 389 -1.38 10.15 -19.97
CA CYS A 389 -2.14 10.04 -18.71
C CYS A 389 -2.30 11.39 -17.99
N GLY A 390 -1.58 12.44 -18.38
CA GLY A 390 -1.63 13.73 -17.68
C GLY A 390 -1.10 13.65 -16.24
N ALA A 391 -0.16 12.73 -15.96
CA ALA A 391 0.36 12.49 -14.63
C ALA A 391 1.09 13.72 -14.08
N ARG A 392 0.64 14.23 -12.92
CA ARG A 392 1.21 15.43 -12.28
C ARG A 392 1.65 15.17 -10.86
N TRP A 393 2.82 15.70 -10.50
CA TRP A 393 3.33 15.58 -9.13
C TRP A 393 2.37 16.22 -8.12
N ILE A 394 2.06 15.49 -7.06
CA ILE A 394 1.33 16.00 -5.90
C ILE A 394 2.37 16.30 -4.81
N PRO A 395 2.45 17.53 -4.28
CA PRO A 395 3.40 17.84 -3.21
C PRO A 395 3.25 16.89 -2.01
N VAL A 396 4.36 16.41 -1.46
CA VAL A 396 4.39 15.48 -0.31
C VAL A 396 3.52 16.00 0.85
N ALA A 397 3.51 17.31 1.08
CA ALA A 397 2.65 17.94 2.10
C ALA A 397 1.15 17.67 1.86
N ARG A 398 0.68 17.69 0.61
CA ARG A 398 -0.72 17.38 0.25
C ARG A 398 -1.01 15.89 0.35
N GLN A 399 -0.08 15.04 -0.09
CA GLN A 399 -0.22 13.58 0.05
C GLN A 399 -0.35 13.19 1.53
N ALA A 400 0.54 13.70 2.39
CA ALA A 400 0.52 13.42 3.82
C ALA A 400 -0.70 14.03 4.53
N GLU A 401 -1.14 15.21 4.09
CA GLU A 401 -2.37 15.82 4.58
C GLU A 401 -3.61 14.99 4.23
N TYR A 402 -3.66 14.43 3.03
CA TYR A 402 -4.74 13.54 2.61
C TYR A 402 -4.79 12.29 3.49
N GLN A 403 -3.67 11.58 3.62
CA GLN A 403 -3.61 10.38 4.47
C GLN A 403 -4.02 10.71 5.90
N ALA A 404 -3.51 11.80 6.48
CA ALA A 404 -3.88 12.20 7.84
C ALA A 404 -5.39 12.45 7.99
N ARG A 405 -6.03 13.14 7.04
CA ARG A 405 -7.49 13.37 7.05
C ARG A 405 -8.28 12.07 6.97
N VAL A 406 -7.85 11.14 6.12
CA VAL A 406 -8.51 9.83 5.98
C VAL A 406 -8.33 9.00 7.25
N VAL A 407 -7.15 8.99 7.86
CA VAL A 407 -6.89 8.32 9.14
C VAL A 407 -7.79 8.86 10.25
N PHE A 408 -7.91 10.18 10.41
CA PHE A 408 -8.83 10.76 11.39
C PHE A 408 -10.30 10.42 11.09
N ALA A 409 -10.71 10.43 9.82
CA ALA A 409 -12.06 10.03 9.44
C ALA A 409 -12.33 8.55 9.76
N ALA A 410 -11.38 7.66 9.50
CA ALA A 410 -11.45 6.25 9.85
C ALA A 410 -11.52 6.05 11.37
N PHE A 411 -10.72 6.80 12.15
CA PHE A 411 -10.76 6.83 13.61
C PHE A 411 -12.15 7.18 14.12
N GLU A 412 -12.72 8.33 13.72
CA GLU A 412 -14.04 8.77 14.18
C GLU A 412 -15.16 7.76 13.83
N LEU A 413 -15.05 7.08 12.68
CA LEU A 413 -16.04 6.10 12.24
C LEU A 413 -15.89 4.76 12.97
N ALA A 414 -14.67 4.27 13.14
CA ALA A 414 -14.39 3.06 13.90
C ALA A 414 -14.75 3.25 15.38
N ASP A 415 -14.54 4.46 15.91
CA ASP A 415 -14.90 4.82 17.27
C ASP A 415 -16.41 4.74 17.54
N ARG A 416 -17.21 5.37 16.67
CA ARG A 416 -18.69 5.27 16.72
C ARG A 416 -19.16 3.82 16.62
N ARG A 417 -18.60 3.05 15.69
CA ARG A 417 -18.93 1.63 15.51
C ARG A 417 -18.65 0.81 16.77
N ALA A 418 -17.52 1.05 17.43
CA ALA A 418 -17.18 0.35 18.67
C ALA A 418 -18.17 0.67 19.80
N ALA A 419 -18.58 1.95 19.92
CA ALA A 419 -19.60 2.37 20.89
C ALA A 419 -20.97 1.73 20.63
N GLU A 420 -21.41 1.66 19.37
CA GLU A 420 -22.66 1.01 18.97
C GLU A 420 -22.67 -0.50 19.31
N LEU A 421 -21.57 -1.20 19.02
CA LEU A 421 -21.43 -2.63 19.35
C LEU A 421 -21.40 -2.90 20.85
N ALA A 422 -20.81 -2.00 21.64
CA ALA A 422 -20.83 -2.09 23.10
C ALA A 422 -22.26 -1.87 23.65
N GLY A 423 -22.98 -0.86 23.13
CA GLY A 423 -24.36 -0.58 23.52
C GLY A 423 -25.34 -1.68 23.15
N ALA A 424 -25.16 -2.34 22.00
CA ALA A 424 -25.97 -3.49 21.59
C ALA A 424 -25.79 -4.70 22.52
N ARG A 425 -24.56 -4.97 22.98
CA ARG A 425 -24.27 -6.07 23.91
C ARG A 425 -24.80 -5.82 25.32
N SER A 426 -24.91 -4.56 25.75
CA SER A 426 -25.54 -4.20 27.03
C SER A 426 -27.08 -4.24 27.00
N GLY A 427 -27.69 -4.33 25.82
CA GLY A 427 -29.15 -4.41 25.64
C GLY A 427 -29.74 -5.83 25.72
N GLU A 428 -28.91 -6.87 25.85
CA GLU A 428 -29.35 -8.27 25.94
C GLU A 428 -29.50 -8.80 27.39
N SER A 429 -29.47 -7.94 28.40
CA SER A 429 -29.79 -8.32 29.79
C SER A 429 -31.24 -7.97 30.14
N ASP A 430 -32.19 -8.79 29.67
CA ASP A 430 -33.44 -9.16 30.38
C ASP A 430 -34.39 -9.93 29.43
N TRP A 431 -34.08 -11.20 29.18
CA TRP A 431 -35.15 -12.19 29.02
C TRP A 431 -35.05 -13.14 30.20
N GLY A 432 -35.86 -12.83 31.20
CA GLY A 432 -35.94 -13.54 32.46
C GLY A 432 -36.06 -15.05 32.30
N THR A 433 -35.43 -15.73 33.24
CA THR A 433 -35.68 -17.10 33.65
C THR A 433 -37.17 -17.44 33.61
N ARG A 434 -37.61 -18.12 32.55
CA ARG A 434 -38.83 -18.93 32.63
C ARG A 434 -38.47 -20.22 33.37
N PRO A 435 -39.13 -20.55 34.50
CA PRO A 435 -38.90 -21.83 35.15
C PRO A 435 -39.39 -22.94 34.21
N ALA A 436 -38.53 -23.94 34.02
CA ALA A 436 -38.88 -25.15 33.31
C ALA A 436 -40.05 -25.84 34.04
N VAL A 437 -41.20 -25.88 33.37
CA VAL A 437 -42.32 -26.74 33.78
C VAL A 437 -41.96 -28.17 33.37
N PRO A 438 -41.94 -29.15 34.28
CA PRO A 438 -41.72 -30.53 33.92
C PRO A 438 -43.03 -31.09 33.34
N MET A 439 -43.05 -31.40 32.05
CA MET A 439 -44.11 -32.22 31.48
C MET A 439 -43.68 -33.69 31.50
N HIS A 440 -44.49 -34.47 32.21
CA HIS A 440 -44.43 -35.91 32.34
C HIS A 440 -44.53 -36.64 31.01
N ARG A 441 -43.98 -37.86 31.05
CA ARG A 441 -44.15 -38.98 30.11
C ARG A 441 -45.61 -39.15 29.65
N GLU A 442 -45.77 -39.35 28.35
CA GLU A 442 -46.39 -40.55 27.73
C GLU A 442 -45.73 -40.79 26.37
#